data_AF-A0A6P7GNB3-F1
#
_entry.id   AF-A0A6P7GNB3-F1
#
_cell.length_a   1.000
_cell.length_b   1.000
_cell.length_c   1.000
_cell.angle_alpha   90.00
_cell.angle_beta   90.00
_cell.angle_gamma   90.00
#
_symmetry.space_group_name_H-M   'P 1'
#
loop_
_entity.id
_entity.type
_entity.pdbx_description
1 polymer ?
#
loop_
_entity_poly.entity_id
_entity_poly.type
_entity_poly.pdbx_seq_one_letter_code
_entity_poly.pdbx_strand_id
1 'polypeptide(L)'
;MFKTVGCFFALVVLVAGRMELPPELQEYVKDLHNICIKKAGVSESDHAAYDIVNNPHDPKLMCYMKCLMLEAKWMSPDGAIQYDYIINMAHPKIKDLLEAALNKCRTIEGKTQKIYFTYLLSPKPF
;
A
#
# COMPACT_ATOMS: atom_id res chain seq x y z
N MET A 1 -38.69 21.05 -16.53
CA MET A 1 -38.58 20.13 -15.38
C MET A 1 -37.73 18.89 -15.65
N PHE A 2 -37.75 18.26 -16.84
CA PHE A 2 -36.96 17.04 -17.12
C PHE A 2 -35.42 17.22 -17.24
N LYS A 3 -34.93 18.42 -17.58
CA LYS A 3 -33.47 18.67 -17.75
C LYS A 3 -32.69 18.74 -16.43
N THR A 4 -33.32 19.16 -15.34
CA THR A 4 -32.65 19.35 -14.03
C THR A 4 -32.42 18.02 -13.30
N VAL A 5 -33.29 17.03 -13.52
CA VAL A 5 -33.20 15.69 -12.91
C VAL A 5 -32.07 14.85 -13.54
N GLY A 6 -31.78 15.05 -14.83
CA GLY A 6 -30.73 14.34 -15.55
C GLY A 6 -29.29 14.68 -15.09
N CYS A 7 -29.03 15.95 -14.71
CA CYS A 7 -27.73 16.34 -14.17
C CYS A 7 -27.47 15.78 -12.76
N PHE A 8 -28.52 15.60 -11.95
CA PHE A 8 -28.38 15.07 -10.60
C PHE A 8 -28.04 13.57 -10.60
N PHE A 9 -28.68 12.80 -11.48
CA PHE A 9 -28.39 11.37 -11.61
C PHE A 9 -26.99 11.10 -12.20
N ALA A 10 -26.50 11.97 -13.08
CA ALA A 10 -25.14 11.85 -13.62
C ALA A 10 -24.04 12.17 -12.58
N LEU A 11 -24.31 13.04 -11.60
CA LEU A 11 -23.37 13.39 -10.52
C LEU A 11 -23.27 12.31 -9.43
N VAL A 12 -24.37 11.59 -9.15
CA VAL A 12 -24.41 10.56 -8.10
C VAL A 12 -23.62 9.30 -8.50
N VAL A 13 -23.50 9.00 -9.80
CA VAL A 13 -22.77 7.83 -10.30
C VAL A 13 -21.25 8.05 -10.37
N LEU A 14 -20.77 9.30 -10.30
CA LEU A 14 -19.37 9.65 -10.54
C LEU A 14 -18.41 9.53 -9.34
N VAL A 15 -18.86 9.25 -8.11
CA VAL A 15 -17.99 9.36 -6.91
C VAL A 15 -17.92 8.08 -6.04
N ALA A 16 -18.56 6.99 -6.44
CA ALA A 16 -18.31 5.67 -5.81
C ALA A 16 -17.05 5.00 -6.40
N GLY A 17 -15.93 5.74 -6.46
CA GLY A 17 -14.63 5.23 -6.91
C GLY A 17 -13.96 4.36 -5.85
N ARG A 18 -14.58 3.26 -5.45
CA ARG A 18 -13.89 2.22 -4.68
C ARG A 18 -13.16 1.34 -5.69
N MET A 19 -11.84 1.30 -5.58
CA MET A 19 -11.04 0.36 -6.36
C MET A 19 -11.32 -1.03 -5.80
N GLU A 20 -12.20 -1.78 -6.45
CA GLU A 20 -12.49 -3.15 -6.07
C GLU A 20 -11.34 -4.05 -6.52
N LEU A 21 -10.62 -4.61 -5.54
CA LEU A 21 -9.59 -5.60 -5.83
C LEU A 21 -10.24 -6.89 -6.33
N PRO A 22 -9.64 -7.58 -7.32
CA PRO A 22 -10.07 -8.91 -7.73
C PRO A 22 -10.10 -9.89 -6.55
N PRO A 23 -11.04 -10.85 -6.47
CA PRO A 23 -11.17 -11.76 -5.33
C PRO A 23 -9.87 -12.50 -4.97
N GLU A 24 -9.13 -12.97 -5.98
CA GLU A 24 -7.83 -13.63 -5.81
C GLU A 24 -6.78 -12.71 -5.17
N LEU A 25 -6.82 -11.42 -5.50
CA LEU A 25 -5.92 -10.43 -4.93
C LEU A 25 -6.36 -10.04 -3.51
N GLN A 26 -7.66 -10.01 -3.23
CA GLN A 26 -8.19 -9.80 -1.88
C GLN A 26 -7.75 -10.89 -0.92
N GLU A 27 -7.82 -12.16 -1.35
CA GLU A 27 -7.36 -13.29 -0.54
C GLU A 27 -5.86 -13.21 -0.27
N TYR A 28 -5.07 -12.93 -1.32
CA TYR A 28 -3.63 -12.74 -1.18
C TYR A 28 -3.26 -11.61 -0.20
N VAL A 29 -3.89 -10.44 -0.31
CA VAL A 29 -3.64 -9.30 0.58
C VAL A 29 -4.06 -9.61 2.02
N LYS A 30 -5.18 -10.32 2.20
CA LYS A 30 -5.65 -10.76 3.53
C LYS A 30 -4.65 -11.70 4.19
N ASP A 31 -4.06 -12.64 3.45
CA ASP A 31 -3.06 -13.58 3.99
C ASP A 31 -1.77 -12.84 4.41
N LEU A 32 -1.30 -11.91 3.58
CA LEU A 32 -0.18 -11.03 3.93
C LEU A 32 -0.47 -10.23 5.20
N HIS A 33 -1.65 -9.62 5.28
CA HIS A 33 -2.09 -8.86 6.45
C HIS A 33 -2.05 -9.72 7.72
N ASN A 34 -2.65 -10.93 7.66
CA ASN A 34 -2.68 -11.87 8.79
C ASN A 34 -1.29 -12.28 9.28
N ILE A 35 -0.33 -12.44 8.37
CA ILE A 35 1.06 -12.76 8.70
C ILE A 35 1.71 -11.54 9.36
N CYS A 36 1.59 -10.38 8.73
CA CYS A 36 2.36 -9.20 9.09
C CYS A 36 1.84 -8.48 10.33
N ILE A 37 0.54 -8.52 10.60
CA ILE A 37 -0.02 -7.97 11.84
C ILE A 37 0.53 -8.71 13.06
N LYS A 38 0.66 -10.05 12.96
CA LYS A 38 1.26 -10.91 13.99
C LYS A 38 2.76 -10.66 14.14
N LYS A 39 3.51 -10.65 13.03
CA LYS A 39 4.98 -10.44 13.07
C LYS A 39 5.36 -9.06 13.58
N ALA A 40 4.57 -8.03 13.28
CA ALA A 40 4.86 -6.66 13.71
C ALA A 40 4.36 -6.35 15.14
N GLY A 41 3.62 -7.25 15.78
CA GLY A 41 3.00 -6.99 17.09
C GLY A 41 2.00 -5.82 17.06
N VAL A 42 1.34 -5.63 15.91
CA VAL A 42 0.26 -4.67 15.69
C VAL A 42 -1.05 -5.38 16.01
N SER A 43 -2.01 -4.70 16.64
CA SER A 43 -3.37 -5.23 16.77
C SER A 43 -4.26 -4.76 15.62
N GLU A 44 -5.34 -5.47 15.34
CA GLU A 44 -6.35 -5.03 14.35
C GLU A 44 -6.87 -3.62 14.67
N SER A 45 -7.05 -3.31 15.95
CA SER A 45 -7.43 -1.97 16.40
C SER A 45 -6.36 -0.91 16.13
N ASP A 46 -5.08 -1.23 16.35
CA ASP A 46 -3.98 -0.30 16.05
C ASP A 46 -3.89 -0.03 14.55
N HIS A 47 -4.05 -1.07 13.72
CA HIS A 47 -4.04 -0.96 12.27
C HIS A 47 -5.23 -0.14 11.75
N ALA A 48 -6.44 -0.39 12.27
CA ALA A 48 -7.65 0.34 11.88
C ALA A 48 -7.65 1.80 12.35
N ALA A 49 -7.01 2.10 13.48
CA ALA A 49 -6.88 3.45 14.01
C ALA A 49 -5.67 4.22 13.47
N TYR A 50 -4.87 3.61 12.59
CA TYR A 50 -3.64 4.22 12.13
C TYR A 50 -3.88 5.48 11.30
N ASP A 51 -3.17 6.55 11.66
CA ASP A 51 -3.17 7.82 10.96
C ASP A 51 -1.83 8.04 10.25
N ILE A 52 -1.80 7.76 8.95
CA ILE A 52 -0.61 7.96 8.12
C ILE A 52 -0.24 9.44 7.94
N VAL A 53 -1.20 10.35 8.07
CA VAL A 53 -1.00 11.78 7.82
C VAL A 53 -0.31 12.42 9.03
N ASN A 54 -0.80 12.11 10.22
CA ASN A 54 -0.31 12.72 11.46
C ASN A 54 0.76 11.87 12.18
N ASN A 55 0.84 10.57 11.89
CA ASN A 55 1.85 9.68 12.47
C ASN A 55 2.53 8.78 11.41
N PRO A 56 3.19 9.35 10.37
CA PRO A 56 3.80 8.60 9.27
C PRO A 56 4.99 7.71 9.67
N HIS A 57 5.46 7.78 10.91
CA HIS A 57 6.67 7.11 11.37
C HIS A 57 6.46 6.22 12.61
N ASP A 58 5.22 5.77 12.83
CA ASP A 58 4.95 4.79 13.88
C ASP A 58 5.83 3.55 13.70
N PRO A 59 6.68 3.20 14.68
CA PRO A 59 7.64 2.10 14.52
C PRO A 59 6.97 0.75 14.25
N LYS A 60 5.82 0.47 14.85
CA LYS A 60 5.12 -0.81 14.66
C LYS A 60 4.56 -0.90 13.25
N LEU A 61 3.97 0.19 12.74
CA LEU A 61 3.45 0.16 11.40
C LEU A 61 4.54 0.17 10.33
N MET A 62 5.66 0.85 10.55
CA MET A 62 6.80 0.74 9.65
C MET A 62 7.31 -0.71 9.57
N CYS A 63 7.33 -1.44 10.70
CA CYS A 63 7.62 -2.88 10.71
C CYS A 63 6.56 -3.69 9.94
N TYR A 64 5.28 -3.40 10.14
CA TYR A 64 4.18 -4.02 9.38
C TYR A 64 4.32 -3.81 7.87
N MET A 65 4.61 -2.58 7.43
CA MET A 65 4.85 -2.26 6.02
C MET A 65 6.07 -2.98 5.46
N LYS A 66 7.18 -3.03 6.22
CA LYS A 66 8.36 -3.80 5.84
C LYS A 66 8.02 -5.28 5.66
N CYS A 67 7.25 -5.86 6.58
CA CYS A 67 6.80 -7.24 6.47
C CYS A 67 6.02 -7.47 5.17
N LEU A 68 5.03 -6.62 4.86
CA LEU A 68 4.25 -6.75 3.64
C LEU A 68 5.14 -6.76 2.40
N MET A 69 6.12 -5.86 2.33
CA MET A 69 7.02 -5.75 1.18
C MET A 69 7.93 -6.98 1.04
N LEU A 70 8.42 -7.55 2.15
CA LEU A 70 9.25 -8.74 2.15
C LEU A 70 8.44 -10.00 1.80
N GLU A 71 7.28 -10.20 2.43
CA GLU A 71 6.41 -11.36 2.18
C GLU A 71 5.84 -11.35 0.75
N ALA A 72 5.56 -10.15 0.20
CA ALA A 72 5.17 -9.99 -1.19
C ALA A 72 6.33 -10.12 -2.19
N LYS A 73 7.57 -10.23 -1.71
CA LYS A 73 8.82 -10.21 -2.51
C LYS A 73 9.01 -8.91 -3.30
N TRP A 74 8.33 -7.85 -2.90
CA TRP A 74 8.47 -6.50 -3.45
C TRP A 74 9.74 -5.81 -2.94
N MET A 75 10.30 -6.31 -1.85
CA MET A 75 11.55 -5.88 -1.25
C MET A 75 12.43 -7.10 -0.99
N SER A 76 13.72 -7.01 -1.29
CA SER A 76 14.71 -8.02 -0.91
C SER A 76 15.15 -7.87 0.55
N PRO A 77 15.80 -8.86 1.17
CA PRO A 77 16.21 -8.78 2.58
C PRO A 77 17.21 -7.65 2.91
N ASP A 78 18.00 -7.21 1.93
CA ASP A 78 18.86 -6.01 2.01
C ASP A 78 18.07 -4.70 1.85
N GLY A 79 16.77 -4.82 1.60
CA GLY A 79 15.75 -3.79 1.52
C GLY A 79 15.71 -3.01 0.20
N ALA A 80 16.32 -3.52 -0.86
CA ALA A 80 16.11 -3.00 -2.21
C ALA A 80 14.69 -3.32 -2.71
N ILE A 81 14.01 -2.34 -3.29
CA ILE A 81 12.67 -2.52 -3.88
C ILE A 81 12.80 -3.10 -5.28
N GLN A 82 12.05 -4.15 -5.56
CA GLN A 82 12.09 -4.92 -6.80
C GLN A 82 11.08 -4.38 -7.83
N TYR A 83 11.24 -3.14 -8.28
CA TYR A 83 10.26 -2.44 -9.13
C TYR A 83 9.82 -3.24 -10.36
N ASP A 84 10.76 -3.83 -11.10
CA ASP A 84 10.45 -4.61 -12.31
C ASP A 84 9.63 -5.85 -11.96
N TYR A 85 9.94 -6.52 -10.85
CA TYR A 85 9.16 -7.66 -10.37
C TYR A 85 7.72 -7.26 -10.05
N ILE A 86 7.54 -6.14 -9.34
CA ILE A 86 6.22 -5.64 -8.95
C ILE A 86 5.35 -5.38 -10.19
N ILE A 87 5.89 -4.68 -11.18
CA ILE A 87 5.17 -4.32 -12.41
C ILE A 87 4.86 -5.56 -13.27
N ASN A 88 5.79 -6.50 -13.35
CA ASN A 88 5.63 -7.72 -14.15
C ASN A 88 4.62 -8.70 -13.53
N MET A 89 4.53 -8.75 -12.19
CA MET A 89 3.62 -9.63 -11.47
C MET A 89 2.26 -8.98 -11.13
N ALA A 90 2.09 -7.69 -11.44
CA ALA A 90 0.87 -6.96 -11.15
C ALA A 90 -0.35 -7.59 -11.85
N HIS A 91 -1.44 -7.76 -11.12
CA HIS A 91 -2.70 -8.21 -11.71
C HIS A 91 -3.17 -7.18 -12.76
N PRO A 92 -3.59 -7.59 -13.98
CA PRO A 92 -3.92 -6.68 -15.08
C PRO A 92 -4.91 -5.56 -14.70
N LYS A 93 -5.92 -5.87 -13.87
CA LYS A 93 -6.93 -4.90 -13.41
C LYS A 93 -6.38 -3.73 -12.57
N ILE A 94 -5.20 -3.88 -11.96
CA ILE A 94 -4.59 -2.83 -11.12
C ILE A 94 -3.21 -2.39 -11.62
N LYS A 95 -2.71 -2.98 -12.71
CA LYS A 95 -1.34 -2.78 -13.18
C LYS A 95 -1.05 -1.31 -13.48
N ASP A 96 -1.91 -0.66 -14.27
CA ASP A 96 -1.70 0.74 -14.68
C ASP A 96 -1.70 1.69 -13.47
N LEU A 97 -2.60 1.45 -12.52
CA LEU A 97 -2.66 2.19 -11.26
C LEU A 97 -1.39 1.99 -10.44
N LEU A 98 -0.98 0.73 -10.26
CA LEU A 98 0.21 0.37 -9.49
C LEU A 98 1.47 0.96 -10.11
N GLU A 99 1.62 0.86 -11.43
CA GLU A 99 2.74 1.41 -12.17
C GLU A 99 2.77 2.94 -12.08
N ALA A 100 1.64 3.62 -12.21
CA ALA A 100 1.54 5.07 -12.03
C ALA A 100 1.94 5.51 -10.61
N ALA A 101 1.55 4.75 -9.58
CA ALA A 101 1.96 5.00 -8.21
C ALA A 101 3.46 4.78 -8.01
N LEU A 102 4.00 3.66 -8.48
CA LEU A 102 5.43 3.34 -8.38
C LEU A 102 6.30 4.38 -9.11
N ASN A 103 5.88 4.86 -10.27
CA ASN A 103 6.61 5.88 -11.03
C ASN A 103 6.74 7.20 -10.27
N LYS A 104 5.76 7.55 -9.44
CA LYS A 104 5.82 8.72 -8.54
C LYS A 104 6.69 8.48 -7.31
N CYS A 105 6.80 7.22 -6.87
CA CYS A 105 7.50 6.85 -5.64
C CYS A 105 8.94 6.35 -5.86
N ARG A 106 9.35 6.00 -7.08
CA ARG A 106 10.69 5.46 -7.35
C ARG A 106 11.79 6.53 -7.35
N THR A 107 11.43 7.77 -7.63
CA THR A 107 12.33 8.95 -7.57
C THR A 107 11.97 9.77 -6.33
N ILE A 108 12.54 9.40 -5.18
CA ILE A 108 12.37 10.16 -3.93
C ILE A 108 13.57 11.10 -3.79
N GLU A 109 13.43 12.35 -4.25
CA GLU A 109 14.43 13.39 -3.99
C GLU A 109 14.24 13.94 -2.56
N GLY A 110 15.28 13.82 -1.70
CA GLY A 110 15.37 14.56 -0.43
C GLY A 110 15.62 13.74 0.86
N LYS A 111 15.81 14.46 1.98
CA LYS A 111 16.14 13.95 3.33
C LYS A 111 15.19 12.86 3.85
N THR A 112 13.95 12.84 3.38
CA THR A 112 12.91 11.85 3.68
C THR A 112 13.32 10.42 3.27
N GLN A 113 14.13 10.30 2.21
CA GLN A 113 14.71 9.03 1.74
C GLN A 113 15.57 8.38 2.82
N LYS A 114 16.43 9.15 3.52
CA LYS A 114 17.29 8.62 4.58
C LYS A 114 16.50 8.09 5.75
N ILE A 115 15.39 8.72 6.12
CA ILE A 115 14.58 8.30 7.28
C ILE A 115 13.85 7.00 6.93
N TYR A 116 13.10 6.94 5.82
CA TYR A 116 12.41 5.72 5.39
C TYR A 116 13.37 4.56 5.12
N PHE A 117 14.49 4.79 4.44
CA PHE A 117 15.51 3.75 4.25
C PHE A 117 16.19 3.36 5.56
N THR A 118 16.47 4.28 6.48
CA THR A 118 17.14 3.91 7.75
C THR A 118 16.26 3.05 8.64
N TYR A 119 14.93 3.22 8.61
CA TYR A 119 13.98 2.39 9.37
C TYR A 119 13.58 1.10 8.61
N LEU A 120 13.28 1.17 7.30
CA LEU A 120 12.94 -0.01 6.50
C LEU A 120 14.15 -0.91 6.24
N LEU A 121 15.35 -0.35 6.02
CA LEU A 121 16.60 -1.10 5.90
C LEU A 121 17.25 -1.41 7.26
N SER A 122 16.67 -0.94 8.37
CA SER A 122 17.21 -1.27 9.70
C SER A 122 17.22 -2.79 9.85
N PRO A 123 18.34 -3.41 10.24
CA PRO A 123 18.46 -4.86 10.38
C PRO A 123 17.70 -5.39 11.59
N LYS A 124 16.81 -4.60 12.20
CA LYS A 124 15.95 -5.07 13.28
C LYS A 124 15.18 -6.29 12.77
N PRO A 125 15.45 -7.49 13.31
CA PRO A 125 14.56 -8.60 13.08
C PRO A 125 13.20 -8.23 13.70
N PHE A 126 12.14 -8.77 13.10
CA PHE A 126 10.86 -8.89 13.78
C PHE A 126 11.07 -9.55 15.16
#